data_AF-A0A1A2ZGS0-F1
#
_entry.id   AF-A0A1A2ZGS0-F1
#
_cell.length_a   1.000
_cell.length_b   1.000
_cell.length_c   1.000
_cell.angle_alpha   90.00
_cell.angle_beta   90.00
_cell.angle_gamma   90.00
#
_symmetry.space_group_name_H-M   'P 1'
#
loop_
_entity.id
_entity.type
_entity.pdbx_description
1 polymer ?
#
loop_
_entity_poly.entity_id
_entity_poly.type
_entity_poly.pdbx_seq_one_letter_code
_entity_poly.pdbx_strand_id
1 'polypeptide(L)'
;MAAWTIAAYLLYLALFVLGLFEAFFAAFFAMATDGCHDAACDASYHVWPAMLTMWIGVAVVLALTAVAMFVGTARRKIVVGWPLVGALGLGMVYVLALKVLH
;
A
#
# COMPACT_ATOMS: atom_id res chain seq x y z
N MET A 1 12.93 19.56 18.45
CA MET A 1 13.04 18.17 17.97
C MET A 1 11.71 17.41 18.08
N ALA A 2 11.02 17.48 19.23
CA ALA A 2 9.74 16.79 19.44
C ALA A 2 8.65 17.09 18.38
N ALA A 3 8.48 18.36 17.98
CA ALA A 3 7.48 18.75 16.98
C ALA A 3 7.65 18.04 15.62
N TRP A 4 8.89 17.86 15.15
CA TRP A 4 9.18 17.17 13.89
C TRP A 4 8.90 15.66 13.97
N THR A 5 9.13 15.05 15.13
CA THR A 5 8.77 13.65 15.38
C THR A 5 7.25 13.47 15.38
N ILE A 6 6.52 14.33 16.09
CA ILE A 6 5.05 14.32 16.12
C ILE A 6 4.49 14.46 14.71
N ALA A 7 4.97 15.45 13.95
CA ALA A 7 4.55 15.65 12.55
C ALA A 7 4.80 14.39 11.69
N ALA A 8 5.96 13.73 11.86
CA ALA A 8 6.28 12.51 11.12
C ALA A 8 5.29 11.36 11.43
N TYR A 9 4.92 11.17 12.70
CA TYR A 9 3.95 10.14 13.07
C TYR A 9 2.52 10.47 12.64
N LEU A 10 2.13 11.76 12.62
CA LEU A 10 0.86 12.18 12.03
C LEU A 10 0.82 11.90 10.52
N LEU A 11 1.91 12.17 9.81
CA LEU A 11 2.04 11.82 8.39
C LEU A 11 2.01 10.31 8.17
N TYR A 12 2.62 9.52 9.07
CA TYR A 12 2.52 8.06 9.01
C TYR A 12 1.09 7.56 9.25
N LEU A 13 0.33 8.18 10.16
CA LEU A 13 -1.09 7.86 10.34
C LEU A 13 -1.91 8.16 9.08
N ALA A 14 -1.67 9.30 8.43
CA ALA A 14 -2.30 9.61 7.14
C ALA A 14 -1.92 8.57 6.07
N LEU A 15 -0.65 8.17 6.00
CA LEU A 15 -0.16 7.12 5.11
C LEU A 15 -0.84 5.77 5.39
N PHE A 16 -1.01 5.41 6.67
CA PHE A 16 -1.67 4.17 7.07
C PHE A 16 -3.12 4.14 6.61
N VAL A 17 -3.86 5.25 6.80
CA VAL A 17 -5.23 5.39 6.30
C VAL A 17 -5.27 5.26 4.77
N LEU A 18 -4.37 5.91 4.05
CA LEU A 18 -4.27 5.79 2.59
C LEU A 18 -4.01 4.35 2.14
N GLY A 19 -3.08 3.64 2.78
CA GLY A 19 -2.80 2.23 2.48
C GLY A 19 -4.01 1.33 2.76
N LEU A 20 -4.76 1.57 3.83
CA LEU A 20 -6.00 0.84 4.09
C LEU A 20 -7.06 1.09 3.01
N PHE A 21 -7.22 2.33 2.54
CA PHE A 21 -8.10 2.62 1.41
C PHE A 21 -7.65 1.86 0.16
N GLU A 22 -6.36 1.86 -0.14
CA GLU A 22 -5.81 1.15 -1.30
C GLU A 22 -6.06 -0.37 -1.24
N ALA A 23 -5.81 -0.99 -0.09
CA ALA A 23 -6.08 -2.41 0.14
C ALA A 23 -7.59 -2.74 0.10
N PHE A 24 -8.44 -1.85 0.64
CA PHE A 24 -9.89 -1.97 0.54
C PHE A 24 -10.36 -1.89 -0.91
N PHE A 25 -9.83 -0.95 -1.70
CA PHE A 25 -10.20 -0.82 -3.10
C PHE A 25 -9.78 -2.02 -3.95
N ALA A 26 -8.72 -2.74 -3.56
CA ALA A 26 -8.32 -3.98 -4.22
C ALA A 26 -9.39 -5.09 -4.13
N ALA A 27 -10.27 -5.07 -3.13
CA ALA A 27 -11.38 -6.03 -3.04
C ALA A 27 -12.40 -5.87 -4.18
N PHE A 28 -12.50 -4.67 -4.78
CA PHE A 28 -13.37 -4.44 -5.93
C PHE A 28 -12.82 -5.03 -7.23
N PHE A 29 -11.56 -5.49 -7.28
CA PHE A 29 -11.06 -6.22 -8.45
C PHE A 29 -11.84 -7.52 -8.69
N ALA A 30 -12.35 -8.15 -7.63
CA ALA A 30 -13.21 -9.33 -7.72
C ALA A 30 -14.55 -9.05 -8.43
N MET A 31 -15.08 -7.83 -8.32
CA MET A 31 -16.35 -7.48 -8.99
C MET A 31 -16.22 -7.34 -10.51
N ALA A 32 -14.99 -7.31 -11.05
CA ALA A 32 -14.78 -7.31 -12.50
C ALA A 32 -15.17 -8.66 -13.15
N THR A 33 -15.23 -9.75 -12.37
CA THR A 33 -15.52 -11.10 -12.86
C THR A 33 -16.96 -11.58 -12.59
N ASP A 34 -17.74 -10.86 -11.78
CA ASP A 34 -19.08 -11.29 -11.35
C ASP A 34 -20.13 -11.42 -12.48
N GLY A 35 -19.90 -10.76 -13.62
CA GLY A 35 -20.80 -10.79 -14.77
C GLY A 35 -20.58 -11.91 -15.78
N CYS A 36 -19.52 -12.72 -15.65
CA CYS A 36 -19.16 -13.70 -16.67
C CYS A 36 -19.52 -15.14 -16.29
N HIS A 37 -20.43 -15.75 -17.05
CA HIS A 37 -20.90 -17.14 -16.88
C HIS A 37 -20.13 -18.16 -17.73
N ASP A 38 -19.31 -17.71 -18.68
CA ASP A 38 -18.52 -18.59 -19.56
C ASP A 38 -17.06 -18.67 -19.10
N ALA A 39 -16.51 -19.90 -19.05
CA ALA A 39 -15.12 -20.17 -18.66
C ALA A 39 -14.06 -19.45 -19.52
N ALA A 40 -14.43 -18.95 -20.70
CA ALA A 40 -13.56 -18.14 -21.57
C ALA A 40 -13.40 -16.69 -21.09
N CYS A 41 -14.24 -16.23 -20.16
CA CYS A 41 -14.24 -14.88 -19.60
C CYS A 41 -13.82 -14.88 -18.11
N ASP A 42 -13.41 -16.02 -17.57
CA ASP A 42 -12.90 -16.13 -16.21
C ASP A 42 -11.51 -15.48 -16.11
N ALA A 43 -11.47 -14.20 -15.75
CA ALA A 43 -10.24 -13.44 -15.50
C ALA A 43 -9.69 -13.64 -14.07
N SER A 44 -10.23 -14.60 -13.30
CA SER A 44 -9.82 -14.85 -11.91
C SER A 44 -8.31 -15.10 -11.77
N TYR A 45 -7.67 -15.65 -12.80
CA TYR A 45 -6.23 -15.90 -12.84
C TYR A 45 -5.36 -14.62 -12.81
N HIS A 46 -5.91 -13.46 -13.20
CA HIS A 46 -5.25 -12.16 -13.05
C HIS A 46 -5.74 -11.37 -11.83
N VAL A 47 -7.03 -11.48 -11.51
CA VAL A 47 -7.65 -10.75 -10.40
C VAL A 47 -7.08 -11.17 -9.05
N TRP A 48 -6.94 -12.46 -8.80
CA TRP A 48 -6.46 -12.96 -7.51
C TRP A 48 -5.00 -12.57 -7.24
N PRO A 49 -4.05 -12.74 -8.19
CA PRO A 49 -2.69 -12.23 -8.02
C PRO A 49 -2.60 -10.71 -7.87
N ALA A 50 -3.43 -9.94 -8.59
CA ALA A 50 -3.46 -8.48 -8.46
C ALA A 50 -3.93 -8.05 -7.06
N MET A 51 -4.97 -8.71 -6.52
CA MET A 51 -5.44 -8.49 -5.16
C MET A 51 -4.37 -8.83 -4.12
N LEU A 52 -3.71 -9.99 -4.24
CA LEU A 52 -2.60 -10.35 -3.33
C LEU A 52 -1.44 -9.34 -3.40
N THR A 53 -1.13 -8.84 -4.60
CA THR A 53 -0.07 -7.83 -4.79
C THR A 53 -0.38 -6.55 -4.02
N MET A 54 -1.64 -6.10 -4.02
CA MET A 54 -2.07 -4.94 -3.24
C MET A 54 -1.97 -5.21 -1.73
N TRP A 55 -2.55 -6.31 -1.26
CA TRP A 55 -2.60 -6.61 0.18
C TRP A 55 -1.19 -6.79 0.77
N ILE A 56 -0.34 -7.57 0.10
CA ILE A 56 1.03 -7.81 0.55
C ILE A 56 1.88 -6.56 0.36
N GLY A 57 1.78 -5.90 -0.80
CA GLY A 57 2.56 -4.71 -1.12
C GLY A 57 2.31 -3.57 -0.14
N VAL A 58 1.03 -3.25 0.13
CA VAL A 58 0.63 -2.22 1.11
C VAL A 58 1.17 -2.56 2.50
N ALA A 59 0.99 -3.81 2.96
CA ALA A 59 1.47 -4.23 4.27
C ALA A 59 3.01 -4.08 4.40
N VAL A 60 3.75 -4.47 3.36
CA VAL A 60 5.21 -4.36 3.30
C VAL A 60 5.65 -2.89 3.33
N VAL A 61 5.03 -2.02 2.52
CA VAL A 61 5.38 -0.59 2.48
C VAL A 61 5.15 0.08 3.83
N LEU A 62 3.99 -0.18 4.46
CA LEU A 62 3.68 0.37 5.79
C LEU A 62 4.66 -0.13 6.85
N ALA A 63 4.95 -1.44 6.88
CA ALA A 63 5.89 -2.03 7.83
C ALA A 63 7.31 -1.47 7.65
N LEU A 64 7.82 -1.41 6.42
CA LEU A 64 9.15 -0.86 6.13
C LEU A 64 9.25 0.61 6.51
N THR A 65 8.21 1.40 6.23
CA THR A 65 8.16 2.81 6.61
C THR A 65 8.18 2.98 8.13
N ALA A 66 7.39 2.17 8.86
CA ALA A 66 7.40 2.17 10.33
C ALA A 66 8.77 1.81 10.90
N VAL A 67 9.41 0.75 10.38
CA VAL A 67 10.75 0.32 10.80
C VAL A 67 11.78 1.41 10.53
N ALA A 68 11.77 2.02 9.34
CA ALA A 68 12.69 3.10 8.98
C ALA A 68 12.53 4.32 9.90
N MET A 69 11.28 4.69 10.23
CA MET A 69 10.99 5.76 11.19
C MET A 69 11.44 5.40 12.61
N PHE A 70 11.19 4.18 13.07
CA PHE A 70 11.60 3.74 14.41
C PHE A 70 13.13 3.75 14.55
N VAL A 71 13.84 3.16 13.60
CA VAL A 71 15.32 3.13 13.56
C VAL A 71 15.89 4.54 13.44
N GLY A 72 15.29 5.39 12.59
CA GLY A 72 15.71 6.79 12.43
C GLY A 72 15.53 7.60 13.72
N THR A 73 14.41 7.40 14.40
CA THR A 73 14.10 8.06 15.68
C THR A 73 15.07 7.61 16.78
N ALA A 74 15.34 6.30 16.88
CA ALA A 74 16.32 5.75 17.82
C ALA A 74 17.74 6.32 17.59
N ARG A 75 18.08 6.63 16.33
CA ARG A 75 19.35 7.28 15.94
C ARG A 75 19.32 8.81 16.02
N ARG A 76 18.29 9.42 16.61
CA ARG A 76 18.08 10.88 16.73
C ARG A 76 18.12 11.62 15.38
N LYS A 77 17.73 10.97 14.29
CA LYS A 77 17.64 11.57 12.95
C LYS A 77 16.25 12.15 12.71
N ILE A 78 16.15 13.10 11.77
CA ILE A 78 14.86 13.62 11.30
C ILE A 78 14.19 12.55 10.42
N VAL A 79 12.97 12.15 10.78
CA VAL A 79 12.23 11.05 10.12
C VAL A 79 11.04 11.51 9.29
N VAL A 80 10.79 12.82 9.19
CA VAL A 80 9.59 13.40 8.56
C VAL A 80 9.43 13.05 7.08
N GLY A 81 10.53 12.73 6.38
CA GLY A 81 10.49 12.37 4.96
C GLY A 81 10.07 10.92 4.69
N TRP A 82 10.19 10.01 5.66
CA TRP A 82 9.89 8.59 5.45
C TRP A 82 8.43 8.31 5.07
N PRO A 83 7.43 8.95 5.69
CA PRO A 83 6.03 8.81 5.24
C PRO A 83 5.81 9.19 3.78
N LEU A 84 6.53 10.18 3.25
CA LEU A 84 6.41 10.58 1.84
C LEU A 84 7.02 9.53 0.91
N VAL A 85 8.16 8.95 1.30
CA VAL A 85 8.75 7.81 0.59
C VAL A 85 7.80 6.60 0.62
N GLY A 86 7.15 6.36 1.77
CA GLY A 86 6.11 5.35 1.89
C GLY A 86 4.92 5.60 0.95
N ALA A 87 4.48 6.86 0.81
CA ALA A 87 3.40 7.21 -0.12
C ALA A 87 3.77 6.91 -1.59
N LEU A 88 5.02 7.17 -1.98
CA LEU A 88 5.52 6.77 -3.29
C LEU A 88 5.56 5.24 -3.44
N GLY A 89 5.94 4.53 -2.38
CA GLY A 89 5.90 3.06 -2.33
C GLY A 89 4.49 2.50 -2.54
N LEU A 90 3.48 3.09 -1.90
CA LEU A 90 2.07 2.75 -2.12
C LEU A 90 1.66 2.97 -3.59
N GLY A 91 1.99 4.14 -4.15
CA GLY A 91 1.74 4.40 -5.58
C GLY A 91 2.41 3.37 -6.51
N MET A 92 3.59 2.86 -6.15
CA MET A 92 4.26 1.79 -6.90
C MET A 92 3.54 0.45 -6.76
N VAL A 93 3.01 0.11 -5.59
CA VAL A 93 2.20 -1.10 -5.37
C VAL A 93 0.96 -1.08 -6.25
N TYR A 94 0.24 0.05 -6.30
CA TYR A 94 -0.89 0.24 -7.20
C TYR A 94 -0.54 -0.02 -8.67
N VAL A 95 0.57 0.57 -9.16
CA VAL A 95 1.02 0.37 -10.54
C VAL A 95 1.39 -1.09 -10.82
N LEU A 96 2.03 -1.77 -9.86
CA LEU A 96 2.35 -3.18 -9.99
C LEU A 96 1.08 -4.04 -10.05
N ALA A 97 0.08 -3.77 -9.20
CA ALA A 97 -1.18 -4.49 -9.23
C ALA A 97 -1.92 -4.30 -10.56
N LEU A 98 -1.94 -3.09 -11.13
CA LEU A 98 -2.51 -2.82 -12.45
C LEU A 98 -1.78 -3.57 -13.58
N LYS A 99 -0.48 -3.81 -13.44
CA LYS A 99 0.33 -4.60 -14.38
C LYS A 99 0.15 -6.10 -14.23
N VAL A 100 -0.26 -6.57 -13.05
CA VAL A 100 -0.61 -7.97 -12.83
C VAL A 100 -2.04 -8.26 -13.33
N LEU A 101 -2.92 -7.26 -13.26
CA LEU A 101 -4.32 -7.36 -13.67
C LEU A 101 -4.54 -7.40 -15.19
N HIS A 102 -3.68 -6.76 -15.99
CA HIS A 102 -3.77 -6.69 -17.46
C HIS A 102 -2.59 -7.38 -18.13
#